data_AF-A0A086TB51-F1
#
_entry.id   AF-A0A086TB51-F1
#
_cell.length_a   1.000
_cell.length_b   1.000
_cell.length_c   1.000
_cell.angle_alpha   90.00
_cell.angle_beta   90.00
_cell.angle_gamma   90.00
#
_symmetry.space_group_name_H-M   'P 1'
#
loop_
_entity.id
_entity.type
_entity.pdbx_description
1 polymer ?
#
loop_
_entity_poly.entity_id
_entity_poly.type
_entity_poly.pdbx_seq_one_letter_code
_entity_poly.pdbx_strand_id
1 'polypeptide(L)'
;MRRPRGPAQLLVPATAALVLLLLPLLIKIDSLSRRVFGDHAGLALTQEDVRTAHDLIQLTEPHRPAPVPRLIHQILQDEVGGANDTATFPPEWDEMRQSIFEFNPDYEYKKADTLRYYLMRHFGGIYMEVDIGCAINLDSLLYYPVWVVDTGHGALSNSILGAEPNHPFWVMVTENIQSYAHEYAFPYITINYATGRWFESIMWEKYHTANPNGEAAVPLTRIRMDRHPDVDLDLPIFTIGRPDGLESDHGILEWAGEHLRLVALLGFAVMGLLGGPVSTICRSLHSISYGRTREYTPVGHDDIEGGKAD
;
A
#
# COMPACT_ATOMS: atom_id res chain seq x y z
N MET A 1 33.88 41.35 -22.49
CA MET A 1 34.10 39.89 -22.60
C MET A 1 33.53 39.19 -21.37
N ARG A 2 32.38 38.51 -21.49
CA ARG A 2 31.90 37.61 -20.42
C ARG A 2 32.66 36.29 -20.54
N ARG A 3 33.43 35.92 -19.52
CA ARG A 3 34.07 34.60 -19.47
C ARG A 3 32.97 33.51 -19.59
N PRO A 4 33.14 32.50 -20.46
CA PRO A 4 32.21 31.39 -20.51
C PRO A 4 32.20 30.69 -19.15
N ARG A 5 31.02 30.46 -18.59
CA ARG A 5 30.87 29.74 -17.32
C ARG A 5 31.40 28.33 -17.50
N GLY A 6 32.41 27.95 -16.71
CA GLY A 6 33.01 26.62 -16.78
C GLY A 6 32.01 25.52 -16.37
N PRO A 7 32.18 24.27 -16.83
CA PRO A 7 31.25 23.17 -16.56
C PRO A 7 31.04 22.88 -15.06
N ALA A 8 32.00 23.24 -14.21
CA ALA A 8 31.87 23.14 -12.75
C ALA A 8 30.81 24.08 -12.16
N GLN A 9 30.53 25.23 -12.80
CA GLN A 9 29.56 26.23 -12.32
C GLN A 9 28.10 25.84 -12.64
N LEU A 10 27.88 24.87 -13.52
CA LEU A 10 26.56 24.30 -13.83
C LEU A 10 26.25 23.03 -13.01
N LEU A 11 27.28 22.35 -12.47
CA LEU A 11 27.10 21.11 -11.71
C LEU A 11 26.46 21.36 -10.33
N VAL A 12 26.91 22.39 -9.62
CA VAL A 12 26.41 22.77 -8.28
C VAL A 12 24.92 23.17 -8.26
N PRO A 13 24.41 24.00 -9.20
CA PRO A 13 22.97 24.31 -9.24
C PRO A 13 22.12 23.10 -9.67
N ALA A 14 22.66 22.19 -10.50
CA ALA A 14 21.96 20.98 -10.90
C ALA A 14 21.83 19.96 -9.75
N THR A 15 22.87 19.81 -8.92
CA THR A 15 22.80 18.96 -7.72
C THR A 15 21.90 19.57 -6.65
N ALA A 16 21.93 20.89 -6.44
CA ALA A 16 21.03 21.57 -5.52
C ALA A 16 19.55 21.45 -5.97
N ALA A 17 19.26 21.59 -7.27
CA ALA A 17 17.93 21.39 -7.82
C ALA A 17 17.44 19.94 -7.67
N LEU A 18 18.33 18.95 -7.88
CA LEU A 18 18.00 17.54 -7.65
C LEU A 18 17.67 17.28 -6.17
N VAL A 19 18.47 17.80 -5.22
CA VAL A 19 18.19 17.67 -3.77
C VAL A 19 16.84 18.29 -3.40
N LEU A 20 16.52 19.47 -3.94
CA LEU A 20 15.23 20.13 -3.70
C LEU A 20 14.03 19.33 -4.25
N LEU A 21 14.23 18.55 -5.31
CA LEU A 21 13.20 17.66 -5.87
C LEU A 21 13.10 16.32 -5.12
N LEU A 22 14.23 15.78 -4.65
CA LEU A 22 14.29 14.46 -4.00
C LEU A 22 13.87 14.48 -2.53
N LEU A 23 14.16 15.57 -1.80
CA LEU A 23 13.80 15.70 -0.39
C LEU A 23 12.29 15.57 -0.12
N PRO A 24 11.38 16.28 -0.80
CA PRO A 24 9.94 16.11 -0.57
C PRO A 24 9.44 14.71 -0.94
N LEU A 25 10.06 14.05 -1.93
CA LEU A 25 9.75 12.67 -2.29
C LEU A 25 10.18 11.71 -1.17
N LEU A 26 11.37 11.88 -0.61
CA LEU A 26 11.83 11.10 0.54
C LEU A 26 10.94 11.28 1.77
N ILE A 27 10.47 12.51 2.04
CA ILE A 27 9.53 12.79 3.13
C ILE A 27 8.19 12.08 2.91
N LYS A 28 7.68 12.06 1.67
CA LYS A 28 6.45 11.33 1.32
C LYS A 28 6.62 9.82 1.49
N ILE A 29 7.75 9.28 1.01
CA ILE A 29 8.10 7.85 1.17
C ILE A 29 8.21 7.49 2.65
N ASP A 30 8.89 8.32 3.44
CA ASP A 30 9.01 8.16 4.88
C ASP A 30 7.66 8.15 5.59
N SER A 31 6.80 9.11 5.24
CA SER A 31 5.45 9.20 5.80
C SER A 31 4.59 8.00 5.41
N LEU A 32 4.71 7.50 4.17
CA LEU A 32 3.99 6.31 3.73
C LEU A 32 4.50 5.07 4.48
N SER A 33 5.82 4.92 4.56
CA SER A 33 6.47 3.80 5.24
C SER A 33 6.03 3.71 6.70
N ARG A 34 5.96 4.83 7.43
CA ARG A 34 5.45 4.85 8.81
C ARG A 34 3.98 4.50 8.96
N ARG A 35 3.13 4.89 8.00
CA ARG A 35 1.69 4.60 8.07
C ARG A 35 1.35 3.16 7.73
N VAL A 36 2.17 2.53 6.89
CA VAL A 36 1.91 1.18 6.39
C VAL A 36 2.71 0.13 7.15
N PHE A 37 3.93 0.43 7.60
CA PHE A 37 4.83 -0.57 8.21
C PHE A 37 5.34 -0.17 9.61
N GLY A 38 4.78 0.89 10.19
CA GLY A 38 5.12 1.33 11.54
C GLY A 38 4.16 0.76 12.58
N ASP A 39 4.30 1.22 13.82
CA ASP A 39 3.30 0.94 14.85
C ASP A 39 1.95 1.57 14.49
N HIS A 40 0.89 0.77 14.56
CA HIS A 40 -0.46 1.21 14.20
C HIS A 40 -1.23 1.80 15.38
N ALA A 41 -2.09 2.77 15.10
CA ALA A 41 -2.98 3.38 16.10
C ALA A 41 -4.05 2.42 16.62
N GLY A 42 -4.73 2.76 17.72
CA GLY A 42 -5.82 1.95 18.29
C GLY A 42 -5.37 1.01 19.42
N LEU A 43 -6.33 0.35 20.07
CA LEU A 43 -6.11 -0.55 21.20
C LEU A 43 -5.60 -1.90 20.68
N ALA A 44 -4.36 -2.27 21.00
CA ALA A 44 -3.84 -3.60 20.67
C ALA A 44 -4.22 -4.62 21.76
N LEU A 45 -4.94 -5.67 21.38
CA LEU A 45 -5.23 -6.84 22.21
C LEU A 45 -4.32 -7.98 21.80
N THR A 46 -3.79 -8.70 22.77
CA THR A 46 -3.10 -9.97 22.54
C THR A 46 -4.11 -11.09 22.34
N GLN A 47 -3.64 -12.22 21.83
CA GLN A 47 -4.47 -13.42 21.74
C GLN A 47 -4.92 -13.92 23.13
N GLU A 48 -4.08 -13.76 24.14
CA GLU A 48 -4.39 -14.12 25.53
C GLU A 48 -5.52 -13.25 26.09
N ASP A 49 -5.54 -11.95 25.76
CA ASP A 49 -6.64 -11.04 26.16
C ASP A 49 -7.98 -11.51 25.57
N VAL A 50 -7.98 -11.88 24.29
CA VAL A 50 -9.21 -12.34 23.61
C VAL A 50 -9.68 -13.69 24.17
N ARG A 51 -8.75 -14.61 24.48
CA ARG A 51 -9.06 -15.90 25.13
C ARG A 51 -9.62 -15.69 26.53
N THR A 52 -9.00 -14.84 27.33
CA THR A 52 -9.48 -14.51 28.66
C THR A 52 -10.88 -13.92 28.60
N ALA A 53 -11.15 -13.01 27.65
CA ALA A 53 -12.48 -12.47 27.43
C ALA A 53 -13.50 -13.55 27.03
N HIS A 54 -13.10 -14.50 26.18
CA HIS A 54 -13.94 -15.65 25.81
C HIS A 54 -14.34 -16.47 27.03
N ASP A 55 -13.38 -16.86 27.87
CA ASP A 55 -13.64 -17.67 29.07
C ASP A 55 -14.56 -16.92 30.05
N LEU A 56 -14.37 -15.61 30.22
CA LEU A 56 -15.22 -14.77 31.06
C LEU A 56 -16.66 -14.67 30.57
N ILE A 57 -16.87 -14.58 29.25
CA ILE A 57 -18.22 -14.54 28.66
C ILE A 57 -18.93 -15.88 28.83
N GLN A 58 -18.21 -17.01 28.82
CA GLN A 58 -18.83 -18.31 29.10
C GLN A 58 -19.28 -18.44 30.57
N LEU A 59 -18.61 -17.73 31.48
CA LEU A 59 -18.92 -17.77 32.92
C LEU A 59 -19.99 -16.75 33.34
N THR A 60 -20.29 -15.75 32.50
CA THR A 60 -21.17 -14.64 32.85
C THR A 60 -22.27 -14.48 31.80
N GLU A 61 -23.53 -14.42 32.21
CA GLU A 61 -24.62 -14.05 31.30
C GLU A 61 -24.34 -12.65 30.74
N PRO A 62 -24.19 -12.46 29.42
CA PRO A 62 -23.84 -11.16 28.87
C PRO A 62 -25.00 -10.18 29.01
N HIS A 63 -24.86 -9.20 29.91
CA HIS A 63 -25.86 -8.14 30.14
C HIS A 63 -25.71 -6.96 29.17
N ARG A 64 -24.64 -6.91 28.37
CA ARG A 64 -24.36 -5.83 27.42
C ARG A 64 -24.70 -6.28 25.99
N PRO A 65 -25.39 -5.46 25.19
CA PRO A 65 -25.58 -5.75 23.77
C PRO A 65 -24.24 -5.70 23.04
N ALA A 66 -23.97 -6.72 22.24
CA ALA A 66 -22.82 -6.77 21.33
C ALA A 66 -23.15 -5.95 20.05
N PRO A 67 -22.37 -4.90 19.72
CA PRO A 67 -22.60 -4.06 18.55
C PRO A 67 -22.35 -4.78 17.22
N VAL A 68 -21.45 -5.76 17.19
CA VAL A 68 -21.13 -6.54 15.99
C VAL A 68 -22.18 -7.65 15.83
N PRO A 69 -22.89 -7.74 14.70
CA PRO A 69 -23.83 -8.82 14.42
C PRO A 69 -23.17 -10.20 14.43
N ARG A 70 -23.92 -11.23 14.86
CA ARG A 70 -23.48 -12.64 14.81
C ARG A 70 -23.58 -13.19 13.39
N LEU A 71 -22.79 -12.63 12.49
CA LEU A 71 -22.75 -12.94 11.08
C LEU A 71 -21.29 -13.13 10.65
N ILE A 72 -21.01 -14.25 9.97
CA ILE A 72 -19.69 -14.50 9.38
C ILE A 72 -19.82 -14.43 7.87
N HIS A 73 -18.93 -13.66 7.24
CA HIS A 73 -18.79 -13.52 5.79
C HIS A 73 -17.56 -14.27 5.31
N GLN A 74 -17.72 -15.04 4.24
CA GLN A 74 -16.62 -15.65 3.50
C GLN A 74 -16.87 -15.44 2.01
N ILE A 75 -15.86 -14.91 1.31
CA ILE A 75 -15.91 -14.68 -0.13
C ILE A 75 -15.09 -15.78 -0.79
N LEU A 76 -15.72 -16.54 -1.69
CA LEU A 76 -15.00 -17.43 -2.59
C LEU A 76 -14.51 -16.63 -3.79
N GLN A 77 -13.20 -16.63 -4.02
CA GLN A 77 -12.62 -16.04 -5.22
C GLN A 77 -12.70 -17.06 -6.36
N ASP A 78 -13.72 -16.95 -7.21
CA ASP A 78 -13.77 -17.75 -8.45
C ASP A 78 -12.71 -17.23 -9.43
N GLU A 79 -11.67 -18.03 -9.69
CA GLU A 79 -10.60 -17.71 -10.66
C GLU A 79 -11.07 -17.72 -12.13
N VAL A 80 -12.33 -18.06 -12.42
CA VAL A 80 -12.79 -18.39 -13.78
C VAL A 80 -13.65 -17.29 -14.44
N GLY A 81 -14.11 -16.28 -13.69
CA GLY A 81 -15.04 -15.28 -14.23
C GLY A 81 -14.34 -14.12 -14.95
N GLY A 82 -14.31 -14.14 -16.27
CA GLY A 82 -13.98 -12.97 -17.10
C GLY A 82 -14.95 -11.81 -16.84
N ALA A 83 -14.68 -10.63 -17.41
CA ALA A 83 -15.46 -9.39 -17.22
C ALA A 83 -16.99 -9.46 -17.50
N ASN A 84 -17.50 -10.61 -17.93
CA ASN A 84 -18.89 -10.87 -18.27
C ASN A 84 -19.54 -11.98 -17.43
N ASP A 85 -18.82 -12.65 -16.53
CA ASP A 85 -19.44 -13.64 -15.65
C ASP A 85 -20.03 -12.94 -14.43
N THR A 86 -21.36 -12.86 -14.45
CA THR A 86 -22.21 -12.63 -13.30
C THR A 86 -22.03 -13.77 -12.32
N ALA A 87 -20.91 -13.80 -11.58
CA ALA A 87 -20.86 -14.50 -10.31
C ALA A 87 -22.05 -13.96 -9.51
N THR A 88 -23.10 -14.78 -9.41
CA THR A 88 -24.40 -14.31 -8.96
C THR A 88 -24.27 -14.14 -7.46
N PHE A 89 -24.05 -12.90 -7.02
CA PHE A 89 -24.12 -12.56 -5.61
C PHE A 89 -25.43 -13.12 -5.03
N PRO A 90 -25.42 -13.60 -3.78
CA PRO A 90 -26.66 -13.95 -3.10
C PRO A 90 -27.66 -12.78 -3.21
N PRO A 91 -28.95 -13.03 -3.45
CA PRO A 91 -29.94 -11.96 -3.64
C PRO A 91 -29.97 -10.94 -2.49
N GLU A 92 -29.66 -11.38 -1.28
CA GLU A 92 -29.53 -10.52 -0.10
C GLU A 92 -28.43 -9.44 -0.21
N TRP A 93 -27.45 -9.60 -1.12
CA TRP A 93 -26.37 -8.63 -1.34
C TRP A 93 -26.69 -7.62 -2.44
N ASP A 94 -27.85 -7.69 -3.09
CA ASP A 94 -28.19 -6.82 -4.22
C ASP A 94 -28.16 -5.33 -3.88
N GLU A 95 -28.62 -4.95 -2.69
CA GLU A 95 -28.61 -3.56 -2.23
C GLU A 95 -27.17 -3.05 -2.06
N MET A 96 -26.33 -3.80 -1.34
CA MET A 96 -24.91 -3.50 -1.21
C MET A 96 -24.23 -3.42 -2.57
N ARG A 97 -24.52 -4.38 -3.46
CA ARG A 97 -23.98 -4.42 -4.82
C ARG A 97 -24.34 -3.17 -5.62
N GLN A 98 -25.59 -2.72 -5.55
CA GLN A 98 -26.00 -1.46 -6.19
C GLN A 98 -25.21 -0.27 -5.66
N SER A 99 -25.02 -0.17 -4.35
CA SER A 99 -24.20 0.89 -3.75
C SER A 99 -22.75 0.87 -4.26
N ILE A 100 -22.17 -0.32 -4.48
CA ILE A 100 -20.81 -0.44 -5.05
C ILE A 100 -20.76 0.19 -6.45
N PHE A 101 -21.75 -0.09 -7.31
CA PHE A 101 -21.81 0.47 -8.66
C PHE A 101 -22.08 1.98 -8.66
N GLU A 102 -22.90 2.48 -7.73
CA GLU A 102 -23.16 3.91 -7.58
C GLU A 102 -21.93 4.68 -7.13
N PHE A 103 -21.19 4.14 -6.14
CA PHE A 103 -19.98 4.77 -5.61
C PHE A 103 -18.74 4.50 -6.47
N ASN A 104 -18.74 3.44 -7.29
CA ASN A 104 -17.60 3.05 -8.11
C ASN A 104 -17.97 2.66 -9.57
N PRO A 105 -18.56 3.58 -10.36
CA PRO A 105 -19.06 3.27 -11.70
C PRO A 105 -17.97 2.78 -12.68
N ASP A 106 -16.72 3.22 -12.50
CA ASP A 106 -15.59 2.91 -13.40
C ASP A 106 -14.63 1.83 -12.84
N TYR A 107 -14.93 1.22 -11.69
CA TYR A 107 -14.04 0.26 -11.03
C TYR A 107 -14.41 -1.18 -11.36
N GLU A 108 -13.50 -1.94 -11.98
CA GLU A 108 -13.70 -3.38 -12.16
C GLU A 108 -13.73 -4.08 -10.79
N TYR A 109 -14.93 -4.47 -10.37
CA TYR A 109 -15.35 -5.07 -9.08
C TYR A 109 -14.65 -6.40 -8.70
N LYS A 110 -13.61 -6.83 -9.41
CA LYS A 110 -13.06 -8.20 -9.35
C LYS A 110 -12.09 -8.45 -8.20
N LYS A 111 -11.84 -7.48 -7.33
CA LYS A 111 -10.94 -7.69 -6.18
C LYS A 111 -11.77 -8.03 -4.95
N ALA A 112 -11.63 -9.25 -4.44
CA ALA A 112 -12.24 -9.71 -3.18
C ALA A 112 -12.00 -8.72 -2.01
N ASP A 113 -10.89 -7.97 -2.08
CA ASP A 113 -10.54 -6.85 -1.19
C ASP A 113 -11.58 -5.72 -1.13
N THR A 114 -12.23 -5.38 -2.24
CA THR A 114 -13.26 -4.31 -2.23
C THR A 114 -14.53 -4.81 -1.57
N LEU A 115 -14.95 -6.02 -1.94
CA LEU A 115 -16.18 -6.63 -1.49
C LEU A 115 -16.21 -6.80 0.02
N ARG A 116 -15.11 -7.26 0.65
CA ARG A 116 -15.04 -7.41 2.12
C ARG A 116 -15.29 -6.08 2.84
N TYR A 117 -14.80 -4.94 2.34
CA TYR A 117 -15.04 -3.64 2.97
C TYR A 117 -16.49 -3.18 2.86
N TYR A 118 -17.14 -3.48 1.73
CA TYR A 118 -18.57 -3.22 1.57
C TYR A 118 -19.44 -4.12 2.44
N LEU A 119 -19.04 -5.39 2.65
CA LEU A 119 -19.71 -6.27 3.61
C LEU A 119 -19.60 -5.72 5.03
N MET A 120 -18.40 -5.28 5.44
CA MET A 120 -18.20 -4.64 6.75
C MET A 120 -19.04 -3.36 6.91
N ARG A 121 -19.13 -2.51 5.86
CA ARG A 121 -19.97 -1.30 5.90
C ARG A 121 -21.45 -1.63 5.98
N HIS A 122 -21.95 -2.54 5.16
CA HIS A 122 -23.39 -2.75 5.00
C HIS A 122 -23.96 -3.66 6.08
N PHE A 123 -23.35 -4.83 6.29
CA PHE A 123 -23.85 -5.83 7.22
C PHE A 123 -23.15 -5.80 8.59
N GLY A 124 -21.92 -5.29 8.65
CA GLY A 124 -21.03 -5.55 9.79
C GLY A 124 -20.74 -7.04 9.91
N GLY A 125 -20.56 -7.52 11.14
CA GLY A 125 -20.24 -8.91 11.44
C GLY A 125 -18.73 -9.16 11.38
N ILE A 126 -18.35 -10.39 11.08
CA ILE A 126 -16.96 -10.83 11.00
C ILE A 126 -16.69 -11.34 9.58
N TYR A 127 -15.70 -10.79 8.90
CA TYR A 127 -15.18 -11.36 7.65
C TYR A 127 -13.95 -12.22 7.94
N MET A 128 -13.86 -13.38 7.29
CA MET A 128 -12.69 -14.23 7.29
C MET A 128 -12.45 -14.81 5.89
N GLU A 129 -11.20 -14.84 5.46
CA GLU A 129 -10.81 -15.57 4.25
C GLU A 129 -11.12 -17.07 4.38
N VAL A 130 -11.38 -17.73 3.25
CA VAL A 130 -11.91 -19.10 3.23
C VAL A 130 -10.96 -20.15 3.81
N ASP A 131 -9.66 -19.87 3.80
CA ASP A 131 -8.60 -20.71 4.34
C ASP A 131 -8.25 -20.36 5.81
N ILE A 132 -9.01 -19.46 6.44
CA ILE A 132 -8.88 -19.11 7.85
C ILE A 132 -10.02 -19.75 8.65
N GLY A 133 -9.64 -20.54 9.65
CA GLY A 133 -10.52 -21.08 10.67
C GLY A 133 -10.31 -20.44 12.05
N CYS A 134 -11.10 -20.88 13.03
CA CYS A 134 -10.97 -20.45 14.43
C CYS A 134 -11.00 -21.65 15.39
N ALA A 135 -10.14 -21.62 16.40
CA ALA A 135 -10.02 -22.65 17.43
C ALA A 135 -11.02 -22.48 18.59
N ILE A 136 -11.57 -21.27 18.75
CA ILE A 136 -12.58 -20.93 19.76
C ILE A 136 -13.73 -20.15 19.13
N ASN A 137 -14.86 -20.06 19.83
CA ASN A 137 -15.98 -19.21 19.40
C ASN A 137 -15.60 -17.71 19.58
N LEU A 138 -15.85 -16.92 18.53
CA LEU A 138 -15.48 -15.50 18.41
C LEU A 138 -16.46 -14.53 19.10
N ASP A 139 -17.41 -15.01 19.90
CA ASP A 139 -18.41 -14.18 20.59
C ASP A 139 -17.76 -13.06 21.45
N SER A 140 -16.54 -13.27 21.97
CA SER A 140 -15.79 -12.24 22.70
C SER A 140 -15.39 -11.05 21.83
N LEU A 141 -15.24 -11.24 20.53
CA LEU A 141 -14.88 -10.19 19.59
C LEU A 141 -16.08 -9.33 19.18
N LEU A 142 -17.30 -9.76 19.49
CA LEU A 142 -18.50 -9.02 19.08
C LEU A 142 -18.71 -7.71 19.86
N TYR A 143 -17.95 -7.52 20.94
CA TYR A 143 -18.04 -6.34 21.82
C TYR A 143 -17.16 -5.17 21.39
N TYR A 144 -16.32 -5.35 20.36
CA TYR A 144 -15.46 -4.32 19.81
C TYR A 144 -16.09 -3.79 18.52
N PRO A 145 -16.57 -2.52 18.48
CA PRO A 145 -17.34 -1.99 17.35
C PRO A 145 -16.62 -2.06 16.01
N VAL A 146 -15.29 -1.94 16.01
CA VAL A 146 -14.44 -2.24 14.85
C VAL A 146 -13.14 -2.84 15.35
N TRP A 147 -12.72 -3.93 14.70
CA TRP A 147 -11.43 -4.52 14.92
C TRP A 147 -10.83 -5.15 13.66
N VAL A 148 -9.50 -5.15 13.62
CA VAL A 148 -8.69 -5.71 12.53
C VAL A 148 -7.54 -6.53 13.12
N VAL A 149 -6.82 -7.26 12.27
CA VAL A 149 -5.68 -8.08 12.70
C VAL A 149 -4.37 -7.34 12.45
N ASP A 150 -3.52 -7.31 13.48
CA ASP A 150 -2.15 -6.80 13.44
C ASP A 150 -1.19 -8.00 13.41
N THR A 151 -0.42 -8.17 12.34
CA THR A 151 0.58 -9.24 12.21
C THR A 151 1.84 -9.01 13.06
N GLY A 152 1.93 -7.88 13.76
CA GLY A 152 3.06 -7.50 14.60
C GLY A 152 4.21 -6.85 13.84
N HIS A 153 4.27 -7.04 12.52
CA HIS A 153 5.22 -6.43 11.59
C HIS A 153 4.51 -6.04 10.29
N GLY A 154 4.86 -4.86 9.77
CA GLY A 154 4.36 -4.38 8.48
C GLY A 154 2.93 -3.85 8.53
N ALA A 155 2.19 -4.10 7.45
CA ALA A 155 0.80 -3.64 7.28
C ALA A 155 -0.19 -4.52 8.04
N LEU A 156 -1.28 -3.91 8.50
CA LEU A 156 -2.43 -4.63 9.04
C LEU A 156 -2.99 -5.63 8.03
N SER A 157 -3.53 -6.73 8.56
CA SER A 157 -4.14 -7.78 7.73
C SER A 157 -5.60 -7.47 7.45
N ASN A 158 -5.96 -7.55 6.18
CA ASN A 158 -7.34 -7.45 5.71
C ASN A 158 -7.99 -8.83 5.51
N SER A 159 -7.38 -9.91 6.02
CA SER A 159 -7.88 -11.28 5.90
C SER A 159 -8.93 -11.65 6.95
N ILE A 160 -8.93 -10.94 8.09
CA ILE A 160 -9.91 -11.12 9.18
C ILE A 160 -10.29 -9.74 9.69
N LEU A 161 -11.58 -9.41 9.64
CA LEU A 161 -12.10 -8.08 9.97
C LEU A 161 -13.37 -8.24 10.82
N GLY A 162 -13.63 -7.30 11.72
CA GLY A 162 -14.89 -7.25 12.46
C GLY A 162 -15.42 -5.84 12.61
N ALA A 163 -16.76 -5.70 12.54
CA ALA A 163 -17.40 -4.41 12.52
C ALA A 163 -18.87 -4.43 12.94
N GLU A 164 -19.33 -3.36 13.58
CA GLU A 164 -20.74 -2.99 13.57
C GLU A 164 -21.13 -2.42 12.19
N PRO A 165 -22.38 -2.61 11.75
CA PRO A 165 -22.84 -2.08 10.47
C PRO A 165 -22.75 -0.55 10.44
N ASN A 166 -22.35 -0.01 9.30
CA ASN A 166 -22.26 1.41 8.98
C ASN A 166 -21.36 2.24 9.92
N HIS A 167 -20.37 1.60 10.56
CA HIS A 167 -19.39 2.31 11.38
C HIS A 167 -18.62 3.37 10.54
N PRO A 168 -18.37 4.59 11.06
CA PRO A 168 -17.73 5.68 10.30
C PRO A 168 -16.38 5.32 9.67
N PHE A 169 -15.65 4.38 10.28
CA PHE A 169 -14.42 3.84 9.70
C PHE A 169 -14.67 3.18 8.33
N TRP A 170 -15.63 2.26 8.23
CA TRP A 170 -15.90 1.55 6.97
C TRP A 170 -16.59 2.42 5.93
N VAL A 171 -17.33 3.44 6.37
CA VAL A 171 -17.80 4.53 5.49
C VAL A 171 -16.60 5.24 4.86
N MET A 172 -15.63 5.69 5.67
CA MET A 172 -14.41 6.32 5.16
C MET A 172 -13.63 5.39 4.21
N VAL A 173 -13.43 4.13 4.58
CA VAL A 173 -12.72 3.15 3.75
C VAL A 173 -13.38 3.05 2.38
N THR A 174 -14.66 2.73 2.32
CA THR A 174 -15.38 2.49 1.05
C THR A 174 -15.48 3.74 0.18
N GLU A 175 -15.68 4.93 0.76
CA GLU A 175 -15.77 6.20 0.01
C GLU A 175 -14.41 6.69 -0.52
N ASN A 176 -13.29 6.15 -0.02
CA ASN A 176 -11.95 6.49 -0.50
C ASN A 176 -11.41 5.51 -1.56
N ILE A 177 -12.04 4.35 -1.81
CA ILE A 177 -11.50 3.30 -2.70
C ILE A 177 -11.15 3.85 -4.09
N GLN A 178 -12.05 4.60 -4.74
CA GLN A 178 -11.77 5.16 -6.08
C GLN A 178 -10.53 6.06 -6.13
N SER A 179 -10.29 6.82 -5.06
CA SER A 179 -9.13 7.74 -5.00
C SER A 179 -7.79 7.03 -4.91
N TYR A 180 -7.79 5.73 -4.60
CA TYR A 180 -6.60 4.90 -4.47
C TYR A 180 -6.51 3.82 -5.57
N ALA A 181 -7.55 3.68 -6.40
CA ALA A 181 -7.66 2.73 -7.51
C ALA A 181 -6.76 3.05 -8.71
N HIS A 182 -5.48 3.33 -8.47
CA HIS A 182 -4.49 3.60 -9.51
C HIS A 182 -3.83 2.32 -10.02
N GLU A 183 -3.58 2.26 -11.32
CA GLU A 183 -2.76 1.22 -11.93
C GLU A 183 -1.27 1.62 -11.87
N TYR A 184 -0.48 0.84 -11.15
CA TYR A 184 0.97 0.96 -11.10
C TYR A 184 1.62 -0.08 -12.01
N ALA A 185 2.84 0.21 -12.46
CA ALA A 185 3.62 -0.68 -13.32
C ALA A 185 3.92 -2.05 -12.66
N PHE A 186 3.87 -2.13 -11.33
CA PHE A 186 4.07 -3.36 -10.57
C PHE A 186 2.73 -3.86 -10.00
N PRO A 187 2.23 -5.03 -10.44
CA PRO A 187 0.94 -5.56 -10.00
C PRO A 187 0.80 -5.69 -8.48
N TYR A 188 1.87 -6.10 -7.79
CA TYR A 188 1.88 -6.20 -6.32
C TYR A 188 1.55 -4.87 -5.64
N ILE A 189 2.06 -3.75 -6.16
CA ILE A 189 1.77 -2.40 -5.63
C ILE A 189 0.31 -2.04 -5.93
N THR A 190 -0.16 -2.30 -7.16
CA THR A 190 -1.55 -2.07 -7.54
C THR A 190 -2.55 -2.85 -6.69
N ILE A 191 -2.23 -4.07 -6.31
CA ILE A 191 -3.10 -4.89 -5.46
C ILE A 191 -3.11 -4.33 -4.04
N ASN A 192 -1.94 -4.17 -3.42
CA ASN A 192 -1.84 -3.75 -2.01
C ASN A 192 -2.27 -2.30 -1.76
N TYR A 193 -1.94 -1.37 -2.67
CA TYR A 193 -2.18 0.07 -2.48
C TYR A 193 -3.58 0.51 -2.90
N ALA A 194 -4.21 -0.17 -3.87
CA ALA A 194 -5.56 0.19 -4.28
C ALA A 194 -6.60 -0.24 -3.25
N THR A 195 -6.58 -1.52 -2.87
CA THR A 195 -7.61 -2.11 -1.98
C THR A 195 -7.07 -3.14 -1.01
N GLY A 196 -5.84 -3.62 -1.16
CA GLY A 196 -5.26 -4.61 -0.24
C GLY A 196 -4.81 -4.04 1.11
N ARG A 197 -3.91 -4.75 1.78
CA ARG A 197 -3.43 -4.45 3.14
C ARG A 197 -2.90 -3.03 3.33
N TRP A 198 -2.16 -2.50 2.35
CA TRP A 198 -1.58 -1.14 2.48
C TRP A 198 -2.68 -0.07 2.46
N PHE A 199 -3.69 -0.23 1.60
CA PHE A 199 -4.83 0.67 1.56
C PHE A 199 -5.58 0.71 2.90
N GLU A 200 -5.91 -0.47 3.44
CA GLU A 200 -6.62 -0.59 4.72
C GLU A 200 -5.81 0.04 5.86
N SER A 201 -4.50 -0.25 5.95
CA SER A 201 -3.60 0.39 6.93
C SER A 201 -3.56 1.92 6.80
N ILE A 202 -3.53 2.46 5.58
CA ILE A 202 -3.56 3.91 5.36
C ILE A 202 -4.89 4.51 5.83
N MET A 203 -6.02 3.84 5.57
CA MET A 203 -7.33 4.30 6.03
C MET A 203 -7.44 4.23 7.55
N TRP A 204 -6.90 3.18 8.17
CA TRP A 204 -6.82 3.01 9.62
C TRP A 204 -6.11 4.18 10.28
N GLU A 205 -4.91 4.52 9.81
CA GLU A 205 -4.13 5.64 10.34
C GLU A 205 -4.79 7.00 10.07
N LYS A 206 -5.42 7.17 8.90
CA LYS A 206 -6.15 8.39 8.54
C LYS A 206 -7.34 8.61 9.46
N TYR A 207 -8.09 7.56 9.78
CA TYR A 207 -9.23 7.62 10.68
C TYR A 207 -8.82 8.05 12.10
N HIS A 208 -7.75 7.46 12.63
CA HIS A 208 -7.22 7.82 13.96
C HIS A 208 -6.67 9.26 13.99
N THR A 209 -6.01 9.71 12.92
CA THR A 209 -5.48 11.08 12.83
C THR A 209 -6.61 12.11 12.73
N ALA A 210 -7.72 11.78 12.06
CA ALA A 210 -8.86 12.68 11.89
C ALA A 210 -9.71 12.84 13.17
N ASN A 211 -9.58 11.93 14.14
CA ASN A 211 -10.33 11.96 15.39
C ASN A 211 -9.41 11.86 16.63
N PRO A 212 -8.49 12.84 16.84
CA PRO A 212 -7.38 12.72 17.80
C PRO A 212 -7.80 12.75 19.28
N ASN A 213 -9.00 13.26 19.59
CA ASN A 213 -9.46 13.44 20.99
C ASN A 213 -10.48 12.40 21.45
N GLY A 214 -10.86 11.43 20.62
CA GLY A 214 -11.77 10.35 21.03
C GLY A 214 -13.13 10.82 21.59
N GLU A 215 -13.56 12.06 21.30
CA GLU A 215 -14.71 12.71 21.95
C GLU A 215 -16.07 12.05 21.64
N ALA A 216 -16.12 10.98 20.83
CA ALA A 216 -17.37 10.28 20.53
C ALA A 216 -17.31 8.75 20.32
N ALA A 217 -16.15 8.07 20.32
CA ALA A 217 -16.12 6.66 19.92
C ALA A 217 -15.14 5.81 20.74
N VAL A 218 -15.60 4.62 21.13
CA VAL A 218 -14.78 3.52 21.67
C VAL A 218 -13.52 3.37 20.78
N PRO A 219 -12.30 3.28 21.36
CA PRO A 219 -11.10 3.13 20.56
C PRO A 219 -11.18 1.87 19.68
N LEU A 220 -10.82 2.03 18.40
CA LEU A 220 -10.80 0.92 17.47
C LEU A 220 -9.72 -0.07 17.91
N THR A 221 -9.99 -1.36 17.72
CA THR A 221 -9.20 -2.43 18.32
C THR A 221 -8.38 -3.17 17.27
N ARG A 222 -7.19 -3.62 17.63
CA ARG A 222 -6.33 -4.45 16.78
C ARG A 222 -6.01 -5.73 17.53
N ILE A 223 -6.25 -6.87 16.91
CA ILE A 223 -5.90 -8.17 17.47
C ILE A 223 -4.51 -8.51 16.98
N ARG A 224 -3.53 -8.46 17.88
CA ARG A 224 -2.15 -8.76 17.56
C ARG A 224 -1.95 -10.27 17.44
N MET A 225 -1.37 -10.68 16.32
CA MET A 225 -0.83 -12.01 16.09
C MET A 225 0.63 -11.96 16.50
N ASP A 226 0.93 -12.45 17.68
CA ASP A 226 2.28 -12.57 18.21
C ASP A 226 3.03 -13.66 17.46
N ARG A 227 3.89 -13.25 16.52
CA ARG A 227 4.88 -14.14 15.90
C ARG A 227 6.14 -14.19 16.78
N HIS A 228 6.04 -14.82 17.96
CA HIS A 228 7.19 -14.97 18.85
C HIS A 228 8.02 -16.20 18.44
N PRO A 229 9.33 -16.07 18.13
CA PRO A 229 10.18 -17.20 17.74
C PRO A 229 10.50 -18.19 18.88
N ASP A 230 10.08 -17.89 20.11
CA ASP A 230 10.41 -18.65 21.34
C ASP A 230 9.17 -19.20 22.04
N VAL A 231 7.98 -18.97 21.48
CA VAL A 231 6.74 -19.55 22.00
C VAL A 231 6.38 -20.71 21.09
N ASP A 232 6.49 -21.92 21.63
CA ASP A 232 5.97 -23.14 21.04
C ASP A 232 4.44 -23.00 21.01
N LEU A 233 3.90 -22.45 19.91
CA LEU A 233 2.49 -22.04 19.79
C LEU A 233 1.60 -23.25 19.48
N ASP A 234 1.35 -24.08 20.48
CA ASP A 234 0.01 -24.64 20.60
C ASP A 234 -0.94 -23.47 20.95
N LEU A 235 -1.63 -22.95 19.91
CA LEU A 235 -2.72 -21.96 19.87
C LEU A 235 -2.30 -20.50 19.54
N PRO A 236 -3.21 -19.72 18.92
CA PRO A 236 -4.04 -18.92 19.81
C PRO A 236 -5.56 -18.90 19.50
N ILE A 237 -6.09 -18.30 18.43
CA ILE A 237 -7.55 -18.24 18.18
C ILE A 237 -7.93 -18.52 16.74
N PHE A 238 -7.06 -18.17 15.80
CA PHE A 238 -7.25 -18.37 14.37
C PHE A 238 -6.29 -19.44 13.86
N THR A 239 -6.76 -20.28 12.96
CA THR A 239 -6.01 -21.39 12.37
C THR A 239 -5.92 -21.20 10.87
N ILE A 240 -4.74 -21.33 10.29
CA ILE A 240 -4.55 -21.21 8.85
C ILE A 240 -4.60 -22.61 8.23
N GLY A 241 -5.57 -22.85 7.34
CA GLY A 241 -5.79 -24.14 6.68
C GLY A 241 -4.79 -24.45 5.55
N ARG A 242 -4.05 -23.44 5.07
CA ARG A 242 -2.97 -23.58 4.09
C ARG A 242 -1.78 -22.69 4.45
N PRO A 243 -0.54 -23.21 4.52
CA PRO A 243 0.64 -22.37 4.78
C PRO A 243 0.83 -21.21 3.78
N ASP A 244 0.12 -21.28 2.66
CA ASP A 244 0.12 -20.41 1.49
C ASP A 244 -0.85 -19.21 1.60
N GLY A 245 -1.70 -19.15 2.63
CA GLY A 245 -2.84 -18.21 2.74
C GLY A 245 -2.57 -16.83 3.35
N LEU A 246 -1.66 -16.73 4.32
CA LEU A 246 -1.35 -15.44 4.98
C LEU A 246 -0.10 -14.75 4.39
N GLU A 247 0.74 -15.49 3.68
CA GLU A 247 2.04 -15.03 3.16
C GLU A 247 2.46 -15.82 1.91
N SER A 248 1.79 -15.63 0.76
CA SER A 248 2.32 -16.17 -0.50
C SER A 248 3.51 -15.33 -1.00
N ASP A 249 4.72 -15.84 -0.76
CA ASP A 249 5.89 -15.82 -1.67
C ASP A 249 6.47 -14.46 -2.13
N HIS A 250 6.33 -13.42 -1.32
CA HIS A 250 6.81 -12.07 -1.64
C HIS A 250 7.69 -11.45 -0.55
N GLY A 251 8.37 -12.26 0.27
CA GLY A 251 9.19 -11.77 1.39
C GLY A 251 10.20 -10.67 1.01
N ILE A 252 10.69 -10.65 -0.23
CA ILE A 252 11.55 -9.57 -0.75
C ILE A 252 10.78 -8.25 -0.92
N LEU A 253 9.54 -8.29 -1.42
CA LEU A 253 8.69 -7.11 -1.63
C LEU A 253 8.14 -6.58 -0.30
N GLU A 254 7.80 -7.48 0.63
CA GLU A 254 7.43 -7.12 2.00
C GLU A 254 8.61 -6.50 2.74
N TRP A 255 9.77 -7.14 2.70
CA TRP A 255 11.02 -6.57 3.21
C TRP A 255 11.32 -5.21 2.58
N ALA A 256 11.19 -5.09 1.26
CA ALA A 256 11.42 -3.82 0.57
C ALA A 256 10.41 -2.74 0.97
N GLY A 257 9.17 -3.12 1.31
CA GLY A 257 8.15 -2.24 1.89
C GLY A 257 8.51 -1.77 3.30
N GLU A 258 8.87 -2.70 4.19
CA GLU A 258 9.36 -2.37 5.54
C GLU A 258 10.63 -1.50 5.50
N HIS A 259 11.46 -1.70 4.48
CA HIS A 259 12.72 -0.98 4.27
C HIS A 259 12.61 0.11 3.20
N LEU A 260 11.40 0.62 2.93
CA LEU A 260 11.14 1.54 1.80
C LEU A 260 12.03 2.79 1.85
N ARG A 261 12.35 3.28 3.05
CA ARG A 261 13.31 4.38 3.27
C ARG A 261 14.72 4.03 2.78
N LEU A 262 15.22 2.85 3.16
CA LEU A 262 16.54 2.36 2.78
C LEU A 262 16.60 2.11 1.27
N VAL A 263 15.57 1.47 0.71
CA VAL A 263 15.45 1.21 -0.74
C VAL A 263 15.45 2.52 -1.52
N ALA A 264 14.71 3.53 -1.07
CA ALA A 264 14.69 4.85 -1.70
C ALA A 264 16.08 5.51 -1.65
N LEU A 265 16.75 5.51 -0.50
CA LEU A 265 18.10 6.07 -0.35
C LEU A 265 19.13 5.37 -1.26
N LEU A 266 19.10 4.04 -1.34
CA LEU A 266 19.94 3.26 -2.25
C LEU A 266 19.63 3.56 -3.71
N GLY A 267 18.36 3.65 -4.07
CA GLY A 267 17.92 4.03 -5.42
C GLY A 267 18.45 5.42 -5.83
N PHE A 268 18.37 6.40 -4.94
CA PHE A 268 18.93 7.73 -5.19
C PHE A 268 20.46 7.72 -5.27
N ALA A 269 21.14 6.92 -4.45
CA ALA A 269 22.59 6.76 -4.53
C ALA A 269 23.03 6.16 -5.87
N VAL A 270 22.34 5.13 -6.35
CA VAL A 270 22.59 4.51 -7.66
C VAL A 270 22.33 5.49 -8.80
N MET A 271 21.23 6.25 -8.76
CA MET A 271 20.96 7.29 -9.76
C MET A 271 22.02 8.39 -9.77
N GLY A 272 22.51 8.79 -8.59
CA GLY A 272 23.63 9.73 -8.47
C GLY A 272 24.93 9.19 -9.06
N LEU A 273 25.24 7.91 -8.80
CA LEU A 273 26.43 7.22 -9.33
C LEU A 273 26.36 7.01 -10.85
N LEU A 274 25.20 6.67 -11.40
CA LEU A 274 25.00 6.44 -12.84
C LEU A 274 24.83 7.74 -13.65
N GLY A 275 24.35 8.83 -13.03
CA GLY A 275 24.20 10.13 -13.67
C GLY A 275 25.53 10.78 -14.06
N GLY A 276 26.60 10.55 -13.28
CA GLY A 276 27.95 11.04 -13.57
C GLY A 276 28.52 10.50 -14.90
N PRO A 277 28.62 9.17 -15.08
CA PRO A 277 29.08 8.53 -16.32
C PRO A 277 28.26 8.93 -17.55
N VAL A 278 26.92 8.93 -17.46
CA VAL A 278 26.04 9.32 -18.59
C VAL A 278 26.28 10.78 -19.00
N SER A 279 26.40 11.69 -18.04
CA SER A 279 26.71 13.11 -18.36
C SER A 279 28.09 13.30 -19.01
N THR A 280 29.02 12.38 -18.75
CA THR A 280 30.39 12.43 -19.26
C THR A 280 30.44 11.84 -20.67
N ILE A 281 29.71 10.74 -20.91
CA ILE A 281 29.54 10.12 -22.22
C ILE A 281 28.79 11.06 -23.17
N CYS A 282 27.67 11.66 -22.75
CA CYS A 282 26.95 12.64 -23.57
C CYS A 282 27.82 13.86 -23.91
N ARG A 283 28.66 14.34 -22.98
CA ARG A 283 29.61 15.43 -23.24
C ARG A 283 30.73 15.03 -24.22
N SER A 284 31.23 13.81 -24.10
CA SER A 284 32.24 13.27 -25.02
C SER A 284 31.68 13.11 -26.43
N LEU A 285 30.45 12.60 -26.56
CA LEU A 285 29.77 12.49 -27.86
C LEU A 285 29.47 13.87 -28.48
N HIS A 286 29.08 14.86 -27.67
CA HIS A 286 28.86 16.22 -28.13
C HIS A 286 30.16 16.93 -28.57
N SER A 287 31.28 16.71 -27.87
CA SER A 287 32.58 17.28 -28.26
C SER A 287 33.13 16.65 -29.55
N ILE A 288 32.92 15.35 -29.75
CA ILE A 288 33.28 14.64 -30.98
C ILE A 288 32.46 15.18 -32.17
N SER A 289 31.16 15.43 -31.98
CA SER A 289 30.30 16.05 -33.00
C SER A 289 30.76 17.46 -33.38
N TYR A 290 31.17 18.27 -32.39
CA TYR A 290 31.65 19.64 -32.63
C TYR A 290 33.06 19.71 -33.23
N GLY A 291 33.94 18.78 -32.88
CA GLY A 291 35.28 18.66 -33.46
C GLY A 291 35.23 18.36 -34.96
N ARG A 292 34.29 17.50 -35.38
CA ARG A 292 34.11 17.12 -36.79
C ARG A 292 33.61 18.27 -37.68
N THR A 293 32.88 19.24 -37.11
CA THR A 293 32.45 20.46 -37.83
C THR A 293 33.54 21.53 -38.00
N ARG A 294 34.62 21.50 -37.21
CA ARG A 294 35.73 22.48 -37.33
C ARG A 294 36.78 22.10 -38.37
N GLU A 295 36.83 20.84 -38.79
CA GLU A 295 37.77 20.35 -39.81
C GLU A 295 37.37 20.67 -41.25
N TYR A 296 36.23 21.33 -41.46
CA TYR A 296 35.80 21.78 -42.78
C TYR A 296 36.05 23.29 -42.96
N THR A 297 37.32 23.69 -43.05
CA THR A 297 37.68 24.97 -43.67
C THR A 297 37.69 24.78 -45.19
N PRO A 298 36.86 25.47 -45.98
CA PRO A 298 36.96 25.41 -47.43
C PRO A 298 38.30 26.03 -47.83
N VAL A 299 39.10 25.28 -48.58
CA VAL A 299 40.34 25.78 -49.18
C VAL A 299 39.96 26.91 -50.14
N GLY A 300 40.36 28.13 -49.80
CA GLY A 300 40.20 29.31 -50.65
C GLY A 300 40.99 29.11 -51.94
N HIS A 301 40.28 29.25 -53.05
CA HIS A 301 40.80 29.18 -54.40
C HIS A 301 41.30 30.56 -54.80
N ASP A 302 42.56 30.87 -54.51
CA ASP A 302 43.28 32.02 -55.06
C ASP A 302 44.77 31.69 -55.01
N ASP A 303 45.36 31.42 -56.18
CA ASP A 303 46.79 31.61 -56.53
C ASP A 303 47.14 30.80 -57.80
N ILE A 304 46.51 31.08 -58.94
CA ILE A 304 47.09 30.81 -60.27
C ILE A 304 46.69 31.92 -61.25
N GLU A 305 47.26 33.12 -61.10
CA GLU A 305 47.43 34.05 -62.21
C GLU A 305 48.81 34.71 -62.12
N GLY A 306 49.66 34.44 -63.10
CA GLY A 306 50.95 35.12 -63.23
C GLY A 306 51.98 34.39 -64.09
N GLY A 307 51.84 34.43 -65.41
CA GLY A 307 53.01 34.27 -66.28
C GLY A 307 52.78 33.89 -67.75
N LYS A 308 52.96 34.89 -68.64
CA LYS A 308 53.26 34.85 -70.10
C LYS A 308 52.05 34.76 -71.06
N ALA A 309 51.98 35.48 -72.19
CA ALA A 309 52.93 36.37 -72.89
C ALA A 309 52.18 37.33 -73.85
N ASP A 310 52.93 38.35 -74.28
CA ASP A 310 52.75 39.32 -75.39
C ASP A 310 51.89 40.57 -75.17
#